data_AF-A0A268QV50-F1
#
_entry.id   AF-A0A268QV50-F1
#
_cell.length_a   1.000
_cell.length_b   1.000
_cell.length_c   1.000
_cell.angle_alpha   90.00
_cell.angle_beta   90.00
_cell.angle_gamma   90.00
#
_symmetry.space_group_name_H-M   'P 1'
#
loop_
_entity.id
_entity.type
_entity.pdbx_description
1 polymer ?
#
loop_
_entity_poly.entity_id
_entity_poly.type
_entity_poly.pdbx_seq_one_letter_code
_entity_poly.pdbx_strand_id
1 'polypeptide(L)' 'GSSSQYALQEEQLGTAHAVMQAREMLEGKEGVTIVVCGDTPLIRHETMEALFKHHEELSAKATILTAHAEN' A
#
# COMPACT_ATOMS: atom_id res chain seq x y z
N GLY A 1 -14.73 -13.55 5.55
CA GLY A 1 -13.59 -12.83 6.15
C GLY A 1 -14.12 -11.55 6.74
N SER A 2 -14.00 -11.38 8.05
CA SER A 2 -14.43 -10.17 8.78
C SER A 2 -13.27 -9.21 9.09
N SER A 3 -12.03 -9.59 8.75
CA SER A 3 -10.82 -8.84 9.05
C SER A 3 -10.50 -7.73 8.04
N SER A 4 -11.25 -7.63 6.94
CA SER A 4 -10.95 -6.73 5.82
C SER A 4 -12.22 -6.08 5.30
N GLN A 5 -12.11 -4.82 4.89
CA GLN A 5 -13.13 -4.12 4.11
C GLN A 5 -12.81 -4.23 2.63
N TYR A 6 -13.83 -4.16 1.78
CA TYR A 6 -13.70 -4.35 0.34
C TYR A 6 -14.18 -3.11 -0.41
N ALA A 7 -13.46 -2.75 -1.47
CA ALA A 7 -13.90 -1.80 -2.49
C ALA A 7 -13.92 -2.52 -3.84
N LEU A 8 -14.98 -2.31 -4.63
CA LEU A 8 -15.10 -2.90 -5.95
C LEU A 8 -14.47 -1.96 -7.00
N GLN A 9 -13.60 -2.51 -7.85
CA GLN A 9 -13.16 -1.86 -9.07
C GLN A 9 -13.89 -2.51 -10.26
N GLU A 10 -15.00 -1.93 -10.69
CA GLU A 10 -15.80 -2.48 -11.80
C GLU A 10 -15.00 -2.54 -13.11
N GLU A 11 -14.30 -1.44 -13.45
CA GLU A 11 -13.44 -1.35 -14.62
C GLU A 11 -11.94 -1.30 -14.25
N GLN A 12 -11.13 -2.14 -14.89
CA GLN A 12 -9.69 -2.28 -14.58
C GLN A 12 -8.84 -1.20 -15.27
N LEU A 13 -9.03 0.06 -14.85
CA LEU A 13 -8.34 1.24 -15.38
C LEU A 13 -6.94 1.50 -14.77
N GLY A 14 -6.32 0.48 -14.16
CA GLY A 14 -4.98 0.55 -13.57
C GLY A 14 -4.94 0.71 -12.04
N THR A 15 -3.73 0.70 -11.47
CA THR A 15 -3.48 0.66 -10.02
C THR A 15 -3.91 1.93 -9.30
N ALA A 16 -3.70 3.10 -9.90
CA ALA A 16 -4.19 4.36 -9.35
C ALA A 16 -5.72 4.35 -9.21
N HIS A 17 -6.42 3.84 -10.22
CA HIS A 17 -7.88 3.69 -10.18
C HIS A 17 -8.32 2.69 -9.11
N ALA A 18 -7.59 1.59 -8.92
CA ALA A 18 -7.84 0.62 -7.85
C ALA A 18 -7.76 1.28 -6.46
N VAL A 19 -6.71 2.08 -6.20
CA VAL A 19 -6.54 2.82 -4.94
C VAL A 19 -7.67 3.84 -4.74
N MET A 20 -8.11 4.52 -5.79
CA MET A 20 -9.22 5.49 -5.71
C MET A 20 -10.54 4.85 -5.25
N GLN A 21 -10.77 3.57 -5.52
CA GLN A 21 -11.99 2.88 -5.04
C GLN A 21 -12.05 2.78 -3.51
N ALA A 22 -10.91 2.86 -2.83
CA ALA A 22 -10.85 2.85 -1.37
C ALA A 22 -11.10 4.23 -0.73
N ARG A 23 -11.34 5.28 -1.52
CA ARG A 23 -11.47 6.67 -1.04
C ARG A 23 -12.48 6.79 0.09
N GLU A 24 -13.69 6.26 -0.06
CA GLU A 24 -14.76 6.40 0.94
C GLU A 24 -14.37 5.82 2.32
N MET A 25 -13.47 4.83 2.34
CA MET A 25 -12.99 4.21 3.57
C MET A 25 -11.79 4.93 4.20
N LEU A 26 -11.05 5.72 3.43
CA LEU A 26 -9.78 6.33 3.83
C LEU A 26 -9.84 7.86 3.96
N GLU A 27 -10.79 8.51 3.28
CA GLU A 27 -10.94 9.96 3.30
C GLU A 27 -11.13 10.50 4.73
N GLY A 28 -10.37 11.55 5.06
CA GLY A 28 -10.40 12.17 6.39
C GLY A 28 -9.66 11.41 7.50
N LYS A 29 -9.09 10.22 7.24
CA LYS A 29 -8.24 9.53 8.22
C LYS A 29 -6.85 10.14 8.23
N GLU A 30 -6.33 10.39 9.43
CA GLU A 30 -4.94 10.79 9.64
C GLU A 30 -4.04 9.56 9.72
N GLY A 31 -2.84 9.65 9.14
CA GLY A 31 -1.82 8.61 9.20
C GLY A 31 -1.20 8.29 7.83
N VAL A 32 -0.43 7.21 7.80
CA VAL A 32 0.26 6.72 6.60
C VAL A 32 -0.56 5.60 5.97
N THR A 33 -0.75 5.68 4.65
CA THR A 33 -1.39 4.61 3.88
C THR A 33 -0.32 3.79 3.17
N ILE A 34 -0.32 2.48 3.42
CA ILE A 34 0.53 1.53 2.70
C ILE A 34 -0.28 0.92 1.57
N VAL A 35 0.25 1.00 0.35
CA VAL A 35 -0.31 0.34 -0.84
C VAL A 35 0.57 -0.86 -1.20
N VAL A 36 -0.01 -2.05 -1.22
CA VAL A 36 0.69 -3.31 -1.51
C VAL A 36 -0.09 -4.08 -2.58
N CYS A 37 0.62 -4.80 -3.45
CA CYS A 37 -0.02 -5.69 -4.41
C CYS A 37 -0.26 -7.08 -3.80
N GLY A 38 -1.45 -7.64 -4.02
CA GLY A 38 -1.84 -8.93 -3.45
C GLY A 38 -1.10 -10.14 -4.02
N ASP A 39 -0.35 -9.96 -5.11
CA ASP A 39 0.43 -10.99 -5.80
C ASP A 39 1.91 -11.05 -5.38
N THR A 40 2.29 -10.33 -4.32
CA THR A 40 3.67 -10.29 -3.79
C THR A 40 3.82 -11.09 -2.48
N PRO A 41 3.64 -12.42 -2.48
CA PRO A 41 3.51 -13.23 -1.26
C PRO A 41 4.81 -13.33 -0.44
N LEU A 42 5.95 -12.93 -1.00
CA LEU A 42 7.26 -13.04 -0.35
C LEU A 42 7.63 -11.81 0.48
N ILE A 43 6.85 -10.73 0.41
CA ILE A 43 7.07 -9.56 1.26
C ILE A 43 6.75 -9.95 2.70
N ARG A 44 7.73 -9.80 3.59
CA ARG A 44 7.60 -10.16 5.00
C ARG A 44 7.19 -8.98 5.85
N HIS A 45 6.70 -9.26 7.06
CA HIS A 45 6.30 -8.21 7.99
C HIS A 45 7.46 -7.28 8.36
N GLU A 46 8.68 -7.81 8.48
CA GLU A 46 9.87 -7.01 8.83
C GLU A 46 10.21 -6.00 7.73
N THR A 47 10.01 -6.38 6.46
CA THR A 47 10.20 -5.46 5.33
C THR A 47 9.18 -4.33 5.36
N MET A 48 7.93 -4.63 5.71
CA MET A 48 6.87 -3.62 5.80
C MET A 48 7.11 -2.64 6.96
N GLU A 49 7.52 -3.16 8.12
CA GLU A 49 7.86 -2.35 9.29
C GLU A 49 9.06 -1.44 9.03
N ALA A 50 10.10 -1.95 8.37
CA ALA A 50 11.26 -1.15 7.98
C ALA A 50 10.89 -0.04 6.99
N LEU A 51 10.03 -0.32 6.01
CA LEU A 51 9.53 0.67 5.06
C LEU A 51 8.75 1.79 5.77
N PHE A 52 7.85 1.42 6.68
CA PHE A 52 7.04 2.35 7.46
C PHE A 52 7.92 3.26 8.33
N LYS A 53 8.85 2.66 9.09
CA LYS A 53 9.79 3.41 9.92
C LYS A 53 10.65 4.37 9.10
N HIS A 54 11.16 3.93 7.95
CA HIS A 54 11.93 4.77 7.04
C HIS A 54 11.12 5.97 6.53
N HIS A 55 9.83 5.77 6.22
CA HIS A 55 8.93 6.84 5.80
C HIS A 55 8.71 7.88 6.91
N GLU A 56 8.46 7.44 8.15
CA GLU A 56 8.25 8.33 9.30
C GLU A 56 9.52 9.10 9.67
N GLU A 57 10.67 8.42 9.76
CA GLU A 57 11.95 9.04 10.14
C GLU A 57 12.36 10.17 9.19
N LEU A 58 12.09 10.01 7.89
CA LEU A 58 12.39 11.02 6.89
C LEU A 58 11.29 12.08 6.74
N SER A 59 10.15 11.91 7.41
CA SER A 59 8.94 12.71 7.16
C SER A 59 8.63 12.81 5.66
N ALA A 60 8.82 11.69 4.95
CA ALA A 60 8.73 11.65 3.50
C ALA A 60 7.28 11.84 3.05
N LYS A 61 7.06 12.50 1.92
CA LYS A 61 5.70 12.59 1.33
C LYS A 61 5.26 11.25 0.71
N ALA A 62 6.22 10.48 0.21
CA ALA A 62 6.02 9.16 -0.38
C ALA A 62 7.34 8.38 -0.30
N THR A 63 7.24 7.07 -0.11
CA THR A 63 8.39 6.14 -0.08
C THR A 63 8.06 4.96 -0.98
N ILE A 64 9.01 4.54 -1.81
CA ILE A 64 8.85 3.40 -2.73
C ILE A 64 9.79 2.28 -2.27
N LEU A 65 9.24 1.11 -1.99
CA LEU A 65 10.04 -0.10 -1.77
C LEU A 65 10.61 -0.59 -3.10
N THR A 66 11.93 -0.70 -3.18
CA THR A 66 12.64 -1.18 -4.37
C THR A 66 13.51 -2.39 -4.03
N ALA A 67 13.92 -3.15 -5.05
CA ALA A 67 14.83 -4.26 -4.92
C ALA A 67 15.72 -4.34 -6.17
N HIS A 68 16.91 -4.90 -6.01
CA HIS A 68 17.75 -5.35 -7.10
C HIS A 68 17.65 -6.86 -7.18
N ALA A 69 17.18 -7.38 -8.31
CA ALA A 69 17.24 -8.81 -8.62
C ALA A 69 18.45 -9.05 -9.51
N GLU A 70 19.34 -9.95 -9.09
CA GLU A 70 20.35 -10.49 -10.00
C GLU A 70 19.64 -11.49 -10.94
N ASN A 71 19.82 -11.30 -12.25
CA ASN A 71 19.26 -12.17 -13.27
C ASN A 71 20.01 -13.50 -13.36
#